data_AF-A0A381UY36-F1
#
_entry.id   AF-A0A381UY36-F1
#
_cell.length_a   1.000
_cell.length_b   1.000
_cell.length_c   1.000
_cell.angle_alpha   90.00
_cell.angle_beta   90.00
_cell.angle_gamma   90.00
#
_symmetry.space_group_name_H-M   'P 1'
#
loop_
_entity.id
_entity.type
_entity.pdbx_description
1 polymer ?
#
loop_
_entity_poly.entity_id
_entity_poly.type
_entity_poly.pdbx_seq_one_letter_code
_entity_poly.pdbx_strand_id
1 'polypeptide(L)' 'MIRLSLTILVLGSLAFGSEYNDIPEDKPYAVVLGIAQDGGYPHAGCNKLCCRDLWDNTIPKEKVSSIAIIDPRTRLAWII' A
#
# COMPACT_ATOMS: atom_id res chain seq x y z
N MET A 1 -25.29 39.07 -9.17
CA MET A 1 -24.73 38.53 -7.91
C MET A 1 -24.29 37.07 -7.98
N ILE A 2 -24.81 36.25 -8.91
CA ILE A 2 -24.41 34.83 -9.06
C ILE A 2 -23.04 34.65 -9.79
N ARG A 3 -22.65 35.58 -10.69
CA ARG A 3 -21.36 35.49 -11.40
C ARG A 3 -20.12 35.73 -10.52
N LEU A 4 -20.25 36.53 -9.46
CA LEU A 4 -19.14 36.81 -8.52
C LEU A 4 -18.85 35.60 -7.60
N SER A 5 -19.87 34.76 -7.35
CA SER A 5 -19.76 33.57 -6.51
C SER A 5 -19.04 32.41 -7.21
N LEU A 6 -19.11 32.34 -8.54
CA LEU A 6 -18.46 31.27 -9.32
C LEU A 6 -16.95 31.49 -9.46
N THR A 7 -16.50 32.76 -9.53
CA THR A 7 -15.08 33.10 -9.65
C THR A 7 -14.29 32.78 -8.38
N ILE A 8 -14.90 32.91 -7.20
CA ILE A 8 -14.25 32.62 -5.91
C ILE A 8 -14.04 31.11 -5.72
N LEU A 9 -14.97 30.27 -6.22
CA LEU A 9 -14.87 28.81 -6.11
C LEU A 9 -13.68 28.24 -6.92
N VAL A 10 -13.44 28.78 -8.12
CA VAL A 10 -12.36 28.33 -9.02
C VAL A 10 -10.98 28.72 -8.49
N LEU A 11 -10.85 29.90 -7.87
CA LEU A 11 -9.61 30.33 -7.20
C LEU A 11 -9.33 29.51 -5.93
N GLY A 12 -10.37 29.16 -5.18
CA GLY A 12 -10.25 28.30 -3.99
C GLY A 12 -9.70 26.90 -4.29
N SER A 13 -10.09 26.29 -5.42
CA SER A 13 -9.57 24.97 -5.82
C SER A 13 -8.10 24.98 -6.28
N LEU A 14 -7.56 26.11 -6.74
CA LEU A 14 -6.14 26.24 -7.09
C LEU A 14 -5.25 26.48 -5.86
N ALA A 15 -5.82 26.97 -4.75
CA ALA A 15 -5.10 27.21 -3.50
C ALA A 15 -4.94 25.96 -2.62
N PHE A 16 -5.66 24.86 -2.94
CA PHE A 16 -5.49 23.56 -2.28
C PHE A 16 -4.84 22.55 -3.22
N GLY A 17 -3.74 22.95 -3.87
CA GLY A 17 -2.77 21.98 -4.35
C GLY A 17 -2.04 21.40 -3.14
N SER A 18 -2.45 20.22 -2.68
CA SER A 18 -1.66 19.47 -1.72
C SER A 18 -0.32 19.11 -2.38
N GLU A 19 0.79 19.70 -1.94
CA GLU A 19 2.11 19.10 -2.11
C GLU A 19 2.15 17.80 -1.28
N TYR A 20 1.66 16.71 -1.86
CA TYR A 20 1.99 15.38 -1.37
C TYR A 20 3.06 14.81 -2.28
N ASN A 21 4.32 15.14 -2.03
CA ASN A 21 5.48 14.39 -2.53
C ASN A 21 6.69 14.75 -1.67
N ASP A 22 7.08 13.85 -0.77
CA ASP A 22 8.51 13.57 -0.60
C ASP A 22 8.68 12.20 0.08
N ILE A 23 8.47 11.10 -0.66
CA ILE A 23 9.35 9.95 -0.41
C ILE A 23 10.62 10.34 -1.15
N PRO A 24 11.73 10.63 -0.45
CA PRO A 24 12.93 11.08 -1.13
C PRO A 24 13.36 9.93 -2.04
N GLU A 25 13.36 10.19 -3.35
CA GLU A 25 13.64 9.17 -4.38
C GLU A 25 14.97 8.44 -4.11
N ASP A 26 15.86 9.03 -3.30
CA ASP A 26 17.19 8.54 -2.96
C ASP A 26 17.36 8.00 -1.52
N LYS A 27 16.29 7.85 -0.72
CA LYS A 27 16.42 7.29 0.65
C LYS A 27 16.04 5.81 0.68
N PRO A 28 16.77 4.98 1.45
CA PRO A 28 16.36 3.60 1.67
C PRO A 28 14.98 3.52 2.34
N TYR A 29 14.17 2.55 1.90
CA TYR A 29 12.83 2.31 2.42
C TYR A 29 12.52 0.82 2.53
N ALA A 30 11.53 0.48 3.35
CA ALA A 30 11.04 -0.88 3.49
C ALA A 30 9.70 -1.06 2.74
N VAL A 31 9.52 -2.22 2.13
CA VAL A 31 8.26 -2.67 1.52
C VAL A 31 7.77 -3.88 2.30
N VAL A 32 6.53 -3.84 2.77
CA VAL A 32 5.88 -5.01 3.37
C VAL A 32 5.45 -5.95 2.24
N LEU A 33 6.07 -7.14 2.19
CA LEU A 33 5.81 -8.15 1.14
C LEU A 33 4.80 -9.22 1.60
N GLY A 34 4.71 -9.44 2.91
CA GLY A 34 3.74 -10.33 3.53
C GLY A 34 3.62 -10.03 5.02
N ILE A 35 2.49 -10.44 5.60
CA ILE A 35 2.12 -10.14 6.99
C ILE A 35 1.62 -11.37 7.76
N ALA A 36 1.49 -12.52 7.07
CA ALA A 36 1.05 -13.76 7.71
C ALA A 36 2.22 -14.46 8.43
N GLN A 37 1.93 -15.46 9.25
CA GLN A 37 2.97 -16.30 9.84
C GLN A 37 3.68 -17.16 8.76
N ASP A 38 4.63 -17.99 9.18
CA ASP A 38 5.37 -18.96 8.35
C ASP A 38 4.50 -19.90 7.52
N GLY A 39 3.26 -20.15 7.96
CA GLY A 39 2.29 -20.94 7.21
C GLY A 39 1.56 -20.22 6.07
N GLY A 40 1.67 -18.88 5.98
CA GLY A 40 0.80 -18.07 5.13
C GLY A 40 -0.65 -18.00 5.65
N TYR A 41 -1.51 -17.28 4.92
CA TYR A 41 -2.94 -17.23 5.20
C TYR A 41 -3.72 -17.35 3.88
N PRO A 42 -4.35 -18.51 3.60
CA PRO A 42 -4.56 -19.64 4.51
C PRO A 42 -3.28 -20.47 4.73
N HIS A 43 -3.14 -21.05 5.92
CA HIS A 43 -2.15 -22.08 6.16
C HIS A 43 -2.47 -23.31 5.30
N ALA A 44 -1.46 -23.92 4.68
CA ALA A 44 -1.64 -25.11 3.83
C ALA A 44 -2.49 -26.20 4.52
N GLY A 45 -3.59 -26.62 3.89
CA GLY A 45 -4.49 -27.64 4.44
C GLY A 45 -5.44 -27.16 5.55
N CYS A 46 -5.45 -25.87 5.90
CA CYS A 46 -6.41 -25.32 6.86
C CYS A 46 -7.84 -25.33 6.28
N ASN A 47 -8.72 -26.17 6.84
CA ASN A 47 -10.14 -26.25 6.47
C ASN A 47 -11.08 -25.64 7.54
N LYS A 48 -10.53 -24.84 8.46
CA LYS A 48 -11.33 -24.13 9.47
C LYS A 48 -12.13 -22.99 8.82
N LEU A 49 -13.17 -22.52 9.51
CA LEU A 49 -14.00 -21.39 9.07
C LEU A 49 -13.16 -20.15 8.68
N CYS A 50 -12.07 -19.87 9.41
CA CYS A 50 -11.19 -18.74 9.13
C CYS A 50 -10.37 -18.86 7.82
N CYS A 51 -10.31 -20.04 7.20
CA CYS A 51 -9.52 -20.29 5.99
C CYS A 51 -10.36 -20.64 4.76
N ARG A 52 -11.63 -21.04 4.94
CA ARG A 52 -12.49 -21.57 3.87
C ARG A 52 -12.67 -20.58 2.73
N ASP A 53 -13.04 -19.36 3.07
CA ASP A 53 -13.35 -18.29 2.11
C ASP A 53 -12.08 -17.83 1.34
N LEU A 54 -10.89 -18.06 1.90
CA LEU A 54 -9.62 -17.76 1.22
C LEU A 54 -9.29 -18.79 0.14
N TRP A 55 -9.70 -20.05 0.29
CA TRP A 55 -9.50 -21.08 -0.74
C TRP A 55 -10.35 -20.79 -1.97
N ASP A 56 -11.57 -20.31 -1.76
CA ASP A 56 -12.53 -19.96 -2.80
C ASP A 56 -12.21 -18.59 -3.45
N ASN A 57 -11.14 -17.92 -3.03
CA ASN A 57 -10.70 -16.58 -3.47
C ASN A 57 -11.75 -15.49 -3.29
N THR A 58 -12.67 -15.62 -2.32
CA THR A 58 -13.62 -14.56 -1.99
C THR A 58 -12.97 -13.44 -1.19
N ILE A 59 -11.83 -13.72 -0.55
CA ILE A 59 -11.02 -12.79 0.24
C ILE A 59 -9.54 -12.93 -0.19
N PRO A 60 -8.73 -11.85 -0.18
CA PRO A 60 -7.30 -11.92 -0.49
C PRO A 60 -6.53 -12.84 0.46
N LYS A 61 -5.57 -13.58 -0.10
CA LYS A 61 -4.62 -14.40 0.64
C LYS A 61 -3.44 -13.55 1.08
N GLU A 62 -2.88 -13.83 2.25
CA GLU A 62 -1.68 -13.16 2.75
C GLU A 62 -0.46 -14.05 2.65
N LYS A 63 0.66 -13.45 2.24
CA LYS A 63 1.97 -14.09 2.17
C LYS A 63 2.63 -14.12 3.54
N VAL A 64 3.56 -15.05 3.71
CA VAL A 64 4.43 -15.14 4.90
C VAL A 64 5.14 -13.81 5.14
N SER A 65 5.26 -13.45 6.41
CA SER A 65 5.91 -12.24 6.91
C SER A 65 7.27 -12.08 6.25
N SER A 66 7.39 -11.02 5.47
CA SER A 66 8.63 -10.66 4.78
C SER A 66 8.63 -9.18 4.46
N ILE A 67 9.82 -8.60 4.48
CA ILE A 67 10.04 -7.21 4.09
C ILE A 67 11.11 -7.14 3.01
N ALA A 68 10.95 -6.20 2.09
CA ALA A 68 12.02 -5.80 1.17
C ALA A 68 12.68 -4.53 1.72
N ILE A 69 14.00 -4.52 1.85
CA ILE A 69 14.77 -3.28 2.02
C ILE A 69 15.25 -2.85 0.66
N ILE A 70 14.88 -1.64 0.23
CA ILE A 70 15.24 -1.07 -1.07
C ILE A 70 16.22 0.08 -0.84
N ASP A 71 17.38 0.03 -1.53
CA ASP A 71 18.27 1.18 -1.67
C ASP A 71 18.19 1.71 -3.11
N PRO A 72 17.46 2.83 -3.34
CA PRO A 72 17.27 3.37 -4.68
C PRO A 72 18.57 3.88 -5.31
N ARG A 73 19.56 4.29 -4.50
CA ARG A 73 20.83 4.84 -5.01
C ARG A 73 21.69 3.78 -5.68
N THR A 74 21.69 2.57 -5.12
CA THR A 74 22.45 1.43 -5.64
C THR A 74 21.62 0.49 -6.52
N ARG A 75 20.28 0.67 -6.55
CA ARG A 75 19.33 -0.24 -7.20
C ARG A 75 19.41 -1.68 -6.67
N LEU A 76 19.74 -1.82 -5.39
CA LEU A 76 19.78 -3.10 -4.70
C LEU A 76 18.53 -3.28 -3.83
N ALA A 77 18.13 -4.54 -3.70
CA ALA A 77 17.00 -4.95 -2.87
C ALA A 77 17.36 -6.23 -2.12
N TRP A 78 16.97 -6.30 -0.85
CA TRP A 78 17.14 -7.48 -0.01
C TRP A 78 15.79 -7.90 0.55
N ILE A 79 15.52 -9.20 0.57
CA ILE A 79 14.34 -9.78 1.21
C ILE A 79 14.79 -10.35 2.55
N ILE A 80 14.06 -9.97 3.60
CA ILE A 80 14.21 -10.46 4.98
C ILE A 80 12.93 -11.19 5.35
#